data_AF-A0A1W6EVQ2-F1
#
_entry.id   AF-A0A1W6EVQ2-F1
#
_cell.length_a   1.000
_cell.length_b   1.000
_cell.length_c   1.000
_cell.angle_alpha   90.00
_cell.angle_beta   90.00
_cell.angle_gamma   90.00
#
_symmetry.space_group_name_H-M   'P 1'
#
loop_
_entity.id
_entity.type
_entity.pdbx_description
1 polymer ?
#
loop_
_entity_poly.entity_id
_entity_poly.type
_entity_poly.pdbx_seq_one_letter_code
_entity_poly.pdbx_strand_id
1 'polypeptide(L)'
;MYKRFYQDFCPRWIPTRVIICVMTFTACWTSYMCRLQMPILAVPMIRSLPGNATEGACPQDSGARRTRSISWLDQGAFLEDRILEAGLAAAEERAPLLSRAARQAAGSAPDTRPPDAPVELFSGLPFDWSPKVRGQLIAAYSYGNVPGNFIGGIMALRMGPRRAILWTSLLAAVISLASPLLAQLHWGVLLFTRIVIGVTGGVTFPACHTMVAKWAPPNEKARFVWSLLGGTFGTILTYPMIAGIAENVNWECGWYIPSLLMFLWIVVWALLAYDSPAEHPGISDEEKEYILSSQAGTVRSEKPTLKQTPIKKILTSVPFLSLVVCHFGNLFLLFFYQNSMMLYLTKALGFQLTKGGAAAGLPWAGRMLFGFFFSWAGDTIKRRGLLSISALRKTATIFSHLLPGIFLILVGYVGCNLFLANVFLILALGFNGAASISNLSNNQDLSPNFAGFLYGIMNTVGCTSGMIISPMVEEIAGKYGNPIDKWQILFWIGAAVCIFCMIVFLFGGSGSIQSWNEIPSEDQGDAEAGEKQEEGAGQPTRS
;
A
#
# COMPACT_ATOMS: atom_id res chain seq x y z
N MET A 1 -9.24 10.71 -38.24
CA MET A 1 -8.48 9.48 -37.91
C MET A 1 -8.90 8.88 -36.57
N TYR A 2 -8.81 9.60 -35.45
CA TYR A 2 -9.21 9.11 -34.11
C TYR A 2 -10.67 8.65 -33.99
N LYS A 3 -11.63 9.38 -34.57
CA LYS A 3 -13.07 9.01 -34.52
C LYS A 3 -13.38 7.70 -35.26
N ARG A 4 -12.63 7.39 -36.33
CA ARG A 4 -12.76 6.17 -37.13
C ARG A 4 -12.17 4.96 -36.39
N PHE A 5 -11.00 5.11 -35.78
CA PHE A 5 -10.39 4.09 -34.90
C PHE A 5 -11.37 3.62 -33.80
N TYR A 6 -12.07 4.55 -33.15
CA TYR A 6 -13.06 4.21 -32.11
C TYR A 6 -14.30 3.50 -32.65
N GLN A 7 -14.78 3.88 -33.83
CA GLN A 7 -15.92 3.24 -34.47
C GLN A 7 -15.63 1.79 -34.91
N ASP A 8 -14.37 1.48 -35.21
CA ASP A 8 -13.95 0.17 -35.69
C ASP A 8 -13.45 -0.76 -34.55
N PHE A 9 -12.84 -0.22 -33.49
CA PHE A 9 -12.16 -1.01 -32.44
C PHE A 9 -12.96 -1.17 -31.13
N CYS A 10 -13.88 -0.25 -30.81
CA CYS A 10 -14.73 -0.39 -29.63
C CYS A 10 -16.10 -0.96 -30.04
N PRO A 11 -16.51 -2.13 -29.50
CA PRO A 11 -17.84 -2.64 -29.77
C PRO A 11 -18.87 -1.63 -29.29
N ARG A 12 -19.78 -1.18 -30.17
CA ARG A 12 -20.88 -0.25 -29.83
C ARG A 12 -21.77 -0.70 -28.66
N TRP A 13 -21.68 -1.97 -28.29
CA TRP A 13 -22.45 -2.61 -27.23
C TRP A 13 -21.82 -2.44 -25.84
N ILE A 14 -20.53 -2.06 -25.75
CA ILE A 14 -19.84 -1.83 -24.48
C ILE A 14 -19.89 -0.33 -24.19
N PRO A 15 -20.52 0.10 -23.09
CA PRO A 15 -20.53 1.50 -22.72
C PRO A 15 -19.13 2.04 -22.44
N THR A 16 -18.85 3.26 -22.88
CA THR A 16 -17.53 3.90 -22.74
C THR A 16 -17.10 3.96 -21.27
N ARG A 17 -18.07 4.17 -20.38
CA ARG A 17 -17.86 4.23 -18.93
C ARG A 17 -17.28 2.90 -18.37
N VAL A 18 -17.59 1.76 -18.97
CA VAL A 18 -17.01 0.44 -18.59
C VAL A 18 -15.55 0.34 -19.03
N ILE A 19 -15.22 0.85 -20.22
CA ILE A 19 -13.82 0.92 -20.69
C ILE A 19 -13.00 1.77 -19.71
N ILE A 20 -13.50 2.93 -19.29
CA ILE A 20 -12.84 3.78 -18.30
C ILE A 20 -12.71 3.08 -16.94
N CYS A 21 -13.70 2.29 -16.50
CA CYS A 21 -13.58 1.45 -15.30
C CYS A 21 -12.42 0.45 -15.42
N VAL A 22 -12.33 -0.28 -16.54
CA VAL A 22 -11.27 -1.26 -16.78
C VAL A 22 -9.91 -0.57 -16.86
N MET A 23 -9.82 0.59 -17.50
CA MET A 23 -8.59 1.37 -17.55
C MET A 23 -8.18 1.86 -16.15
N THR A 24 -9.12 2.36 -15.35
CA THR A 24 -8.86 2.79 -13.97
C THR A 24 -8.40 1.62 -13.10
N PHE A 25 -9.01 0.46 -13.28
CA PHE A 25 -8.62 -0.78 -12.61
C PHE A 25 -7.19 -1.21 -12.96
N THR A 26 -6.88 -1.25 -14.25
CA THR A 26 -5.53 -1.62 -14.71
C THR A 26 -4.48 -0.56 -14.36
N ALA A 27 -4.84 0.72 -14.25
CA ALA A 27 -3.95 1.77 -13.73
C ALA A 27 -3.56 1.54 -12.26
N CYS A 28 -4.53 1.15 -11.43
CA CYS A 28 -4.26 0.80 -10.04
C CYS A 28 -3.37 -0.45 -9.95
N TRP A 29 -3.59 -1.44 -10.82
CA TRP A 29 -2.73 -2.63 -10.90
C TRP A 29 -1.29 -2.26 -11.28
N THR A 30 -1.05 -1.58 -12.40
CA THR A 30 0.31 -1.26 -12.86
C THR A 30 1.10 -0.43 -11.85
N SER A 31 0.44 0.49 -11.14
CA SER A 31 1.04 1.26 -10.04
C SER A 31 1.47 0.36 -8.87
N TYR A 32 0.62 -0.57 -8.44
CA TYR A 32 0.96 -1.55 -7.40
C TYR A 32 2.04 -2.53 -7.86
N MET A 33 2.07 -2.88 -9.14
CA MET A 33 3.09 -3.74 -9.70
C MET A 33 4.49 -3.13 -9.52
N CYS A 34 4.66 -1.85 -9.86
CA CYS A 34 5.93 -1.13 -9.67
C CYS A 34 6.33 -1.04 -8.20
N ARG A 35 5.34 -0.85 -7.33
CA ARG A 35 5.55 -0.80 -5.88
C ARG A 35 6.08 -2.14 -5.33
N LEU A 36 5.57 -3.26 -5.83
CA LEU A 36 5.88 -4.60 -5.33
C LEU A 36 7.20 -5.18 -5.85
N GLN A 37 7.75 -4.65 -6.94
CA GLN A 37 9.01 -5.14 -7.50
C GLN A 37 10.15 -5.18 -6.47
N MET A 38 10.34 -4.09 -5.72
CA MET A 38 11.46 -4.02 -4.76
C MET A 38 11.32 -5.03 -3.60
N PRO A 39 10.21 -5.11 -2.85
CA PRO A 39 10.03 -6.14 -1.82
C PRO A 39 10.22 -7.58 -2.31
N ILE A 40 9.78 -7.90 -3.53
CA ILE A 40 9.89 -9.26 -4.08
C ILE A 40 11.31 -9.55 -4.53
N LEU A 41 11.91 -8.64 -5.31
CA LEU A 41 13.22 -8.84 -5.93
C LEU A 41 14.37 -8.61 -4.97
N ALA A 42 14.18 -7.89 -3.85
CA ALA A 42 15.17 -7.78 -2.79
C ALA A 42 15.63 -9.14 -2.23
N VAL A 43 14.78 -10.17 -2.30
CA VAL A 43 15.08 -11.52 -1.82
C VAL A 43 16.17 -12.22 -2.65
N PRO A 44 16.04 -12.34 -3.99
CA PRO A 44 17.12 -12.87 -4.83
C PRO A 44 18.23 -11.86 -5.17
N MET A 45 17.96 -10.55 -5.11
CA MET A 45 18.92 -9.51 -5.49
C MET A 45 20.02 -9.29 -4.44
N ILE A 46 19.74 -9.54 -3.16
CA ILE A 46 20.68 -9.27 -2.06
C ILE A 46 21.03 -10.58 -1.36
N ARG A 47 22.33 -10.84 -1.23
CA ARG A 47 22.83 -12.04 -0.56
C ARG A 47 22.29 -12.11 0.87
N SER A 48 21.79 -13.27 1.27
CA SER A 48 21.50 -13.53 2.67
C SER A 48 22.78 -13.81 3.45
N LEU A 49 22.91 -13.25 4.65
CA LEU A 49 23.99 -13.58 5.56
C LEU A 49 23.99 -15.10 5.83
N PRO A 50 25.15 -15.77 5.79
CA PRO A 50 25.30 -17.14 6.28
C PRO A 50 25.25 -17.10 7.80
N GLY A 51 24.05 -16.93 8.36
CA GLY A 51 23.78 -17.24 9.76
C GLY A 51 23.50 -18.73 9.90
N ASN A 52 23.19 -19.18 11.11
CA ASN A 52 22.49 -20.45 11.35
C ASN A 52 21.07 -20.31 10.75
N ALA A 53 21.01 -20.11 9.43
CA ALA A 53 19.83 -20.31 8.63
C ALA A 53 19.49 -21.75 8.94
N THR A 54 18.43 -21.92 9.73
CA THR A 54 17.62 -23.09 9.52
C THR A 54 17.43 -23.19 8.01
N GLU A 55 17.82 -24.28 7.36
CA GLU A 55 17.56 -24.57 5.95
C GLU A 55 16.02 -24.63 5.69
N GLY A 56 15.32 -23.51 5.93
CA GLY A 56 13.98 -23.53 6.53
C GLY A 56 14.03 -24.06 7.97
N ALA A 57 13.21 -23.53 8.90
CA ALA A 57 13.07 -24.07 10.27
C ALA A 57 12.69 -25.57 10.34
N CYS A 58 12.46 -26.19 9.18
CA CYS A 58 11.92 -27.51 9.00
C CYS A 58 12.78 -28.21 7.94
N PRO A 59 13.82 -28.94 8.36
CA PRO A 59 14.56 -29.78 7.45
C PRO A 59 13.57 -30.70 6.75
N GLN A 60 13.69 -30.79 5.42
CA GLN A 60 12.88 -31.71 4.63
C GLN A 60 13.24 -33.18 4.90
N ASP A 61 14.26 -33.43 5.73
CA ASP A 61 14.75 -34.76 6.08
C ASP A 61 14.53 -35.16 7.55
N SER A 62 14.12 -36.40 7.67
CA SER A 62 13.65 -37.16 8.84
C SER A 62 14.43 -37.03 10.17
N GLY A 63 13.69 -36.98 11.29
CA GLY A 63 14.13 -37.56 12.58
C GLY A 63 14.26 -36.63 13.78
N ALA A 64 14.69 -35.37 13.62
CA ALA A 64 14.98 -34.49 14.76
C ALA A 64 13.87 -33.47 15.01
N ARG A 65 12.79 -33.90 15.69
CA ARG A 65 11.71 -33.03 16.16
C ARG A 65 12.21 -32.17 17.34
N ARG A 66 13.01 -31.12 17.09
CA ARG A 66 13.28 -30.08 18.09
C ARG A 66 12.16 -29.06 18.07
N THR A 67 11.13 -29.30 18.87
CA THR A 67 10.20 -28.26 19.31
C THR A 67 10.96 -27.25 20.15
N ARG A 68 11.47 -26.17 19.54
CA ARG A 68 11.92 -24.98 20.28
C ARG A 68 10.69 -24.18 20.69
N SER A 69 10.07 -24.55 21.81
CA SER A 69 9.15 -23.68 22.53
C SER A 69 9.98 -22.76 23.41
N ILE A 70 10.23 -21.53 22.96
CA ILE A 70 10.92 -20.53 23.80
C ILE A 70 9.85 -19.87 24.67
N SER A 71 9.86 -20.21 25.96
CA SER A 71 9.13 -19.47 26.98
C SER A 71 9.89 -18.16 27.26
N TRP A 72 9.18 -17.03 27.29
CA TRP A 72 9.74 -15.72 27.61
C TRP A 72 10.24 -15.61 29.08
N LEU A 73 10.04 -16.66 29.88
CA LEU A 73 10.53 -16.81 31.24
C LEU A 73 11.85 -17.59 31.34
N ASP A 74 12.37 -18.15 30.24
CA ASP A 74 13.61 -18.92 30.25
C ASP A 74 14.83 -17.98 30.17
N GLN A 75 15.51 -17.81 31.30
CA GLN A 75 16.72 -16.98 31.42
C GLN A 75 17.88 -17.47 30.53
N GLY A 76 17.85 -18.73 30.05
CA GLY A 76 18.86 -19.28 29.15
C GLY A 76 18.86 -18.68 27.73
N ALA A 77 17.72 -18.16 27.27
CA ALA A 77 17.59 -17.58 25.92
C ALA A 77 18.46 -16.33 25.73
N PHE A 78 18.66 -15.52 26.79
CA PHE A 78 19.49 -14.32 26.74
C PHE A 78 21.00 -14.62 26.64
N LEU A 79 21.42 -15.80 27.09
CA LEU A 79 22.82 -16.24 26.96
C LEU A 79 23.11 -16.66 25.52
N GLU A 80 22.17 -17.37 24.87
CA GLU A 80 22.26 -17.72 23.45
C GLU A 80 22.25 -16.46 22.56
N ASP A 81 21.42 -15.46 22.86
CA ASP A 81 21.41 -14.18 22.15
C ASP A 81 22.75 -13.44 22.28
N ARG A 82 23.38 -13.42 23.47
CA ARG A 82 24.71 -12.82 23.64
C ARG A 82 25.82 -13.59 22.92
N ILE A 83 25.75 -14.92 22.92
CA ILE A 83 26.70 -15.77 22.19
C ILE A 83 26.53 -15.55 20.68
N LEU A 84 25.28 -15.39 20.21
CA LEU A 84 24.97 -15.07 18.83
C LEU A 84 25.46 -13.68 18.44
N GLU A 85 25.23 -12.66 19.28
CA GLU A 85 25.73 -11.29 19.05
C GLU A 85 27.26 -11.24 19.04
N ALA A 86 27.92 -11.94 19.97
CA ALA A 86 29.37 -12.05 19.99
C ALA A 86 29.91 -12.83 18.78
N GLY A 87 29.21 -13.88 18.34
CA GLY A 87 29.53 -14.65 17.15
C GLY A 87 29.37 -13.85 15.85
N LEU A 88 28.32 -13.02 15.77
CA LEU A 88 28.06 -12.13 14.63
C LEU A 88 29.06 -10.98 14.56
N ALA A 89 29.38 -10.35 15.70
CA ALA A 89 30.43 -9.33 15.76
C ALA A 89 31.80 -9.89 15.32
N ALA A 90 32.14 -11.10 15.78
CA ALA A 90 33.35 -11.80 15.37
C ALA A 90 33.31 -12.23 13.89
N ALA A 91 32.14 -12.55 13.33
CA ALA A 91 31.97 -12.89 11.91
C ALA A 91 32.05 -11.65 11.01
N GLU A 92 31.51 -10.51 11.43
CA GLU A 92 31.56 -9.23 10.71
C GLU A 92 33.00 -8.70 10.62
N GLU A 93 33.78 -8.88 11.69
CA GLU A 93 35.21 -8.54 11.72
C GLU A 93 36.06 -9.50 10.86
N ARG A 94 35.66 -10.77 10.72
CA ARG A 94 36.38 -11.80 9.94
C ARG A 94 35.93 -11.89 8.47
N ALA A 95 34.77 -11.35 8.10
CA ALA A 95 34.23 -11.37 6.74
C ALA A 95 35.21 -10.88 5.64
N PRO A 96 35.98 -9.79 5.82
CA PRO A 96 36.95 -9.36 4.80
C PRO A 96 38.16 -10.29 4.66
N LEU A 97 38.53 -11.03 5.72
CA LEU A 97 39.65 -11.97 5.69
C LEU A 97 39.24 -13.34 5.13
N LEU A 98 38.05 -13.82 5.51
CA LEU A 98 37.48 -15.07 4.99
C LEU A 98 37.12 -14.96 3.51
N SER A 99 36.66 -13.79 3.03
CA SER A 99 36.43 -13.56 1.60
C SER A 99 37.72 -13.61 0.78
N ARG A 100 38.87 -13.20 1.34
CA ARG A 100 40.19 -13.33 0.72
C ARG A 100 40.68 -14.78 0.68
N ALA A 101 40.51 -15.51 1.78
CA ALA A 101 40.88 -16.93 1.86
C ALA A 101 39.99 -17.82 0.98
N ALA A 102 38.68 -17.55 0.91
CA ALA A 102 37.73 -18.25 0.05
C ALA A 102 38.00 -18.00 -1.45
N ARG A 103 38.40 -16.78 -1.83
CA ARG A 103 38.85 -16.44 -3.21
C ARG A 103 40.11 -17.21 -3.64
N GLN A 104 40.95 -17.64 -2.69
CA GLN A 104 42.16 -18.41 -2.98
C GLN A 104 41.92 -19.93 -2.99
N ALA A 105 40.86 -20.42 -2.34
CA ALA A 105 40.55 -21.85 -2.24
C ALA A 105 39.54 -22.36 -3.29
N ALA A 106 38.75 -21.49 -3.91
CA ALA A 106 37.68 -21.89 -4.82
C ALA A 106 37.95 -21.45 -6.27
N GLY A 107 38.31 -22.41 -7.14
CA GLY A 107 38.27 -22.25 -8.59
C GLY A 107 36.85 -22.31 -9.17
N SER A 108 35.86 -21.70 -8.51
CA SER A 108 34.45 -21.70 -8.91
C SER A 108 33.91 -20.28 -9.04
N ALA A 109 32.92 -20.09 -9.92
CA ALA A 109 32.30 -18.81 -10.25
C ALA A 109 31.94 -17.97 -8.99
N PRO A 110 32.00 -16.63 -9.07
CA PRO A 110 31.72 -15.77 -7.93
C PRO A 110 30.24 -15.86 -7.49
N ASP A 111 30.00 -16.22 -6.22
CA ASP A 111 28.65 -16.28 -5.60
C ASP A 111 27.95 -14.92 -5.49
N THR A 112 28.70 -13.82 -5.64
CA THR A 112 28.23 -12.44 -5.54
C THR A 112 28.93 -11.57 -6.56
N ARG A 113 28.24 -10.53 -7.04
CA ARG A 113 28.85 -9.56 -7.94
C ARG A 113 30.01 -8.81 -7.27
N PRO A 114 31.21 -8.77 -7.86
CA PRO A 114 32.32 -7.97 -7.35
C PRO A 114 31.98 -6.46 -7.39
N PRO A 115 32.42 -5.65 -6.42
CA PRO A 115 32.19 -4.20 -6.42
C PRO A 115 32.73 -3.48 -7.65
N ASP A 116 33.85 -3.96 -8.20
CA ASP A 116 34.56 -3.34 -9.33
C ASP A 116 34.19 -3.96 -10.70
N ALA A 117 33.14 -4.78 -10.76
CA ALA A 117 32.72 -5.42 -12.00
C ALA A 117 32.13 -4.39 -13.00
N PRO A 118 32.43 -4.51 -14.31
CA PRO A 118 31.83 -3.65 -15.33
C PRO A 118 30.30 -3.82 -15.34
N VAL A 119 29.57 -2.82 -15.86
CA VAL A 119 28.12 -2.91 -16.01
C VAL A 119 27.78 -4.00 -17.01
N GLU A 120 26.91 -4.92 -16.63
CA GLU A 120 26.56 -6.12 -17.41
C GLU A 120 25.06 -6.35 -17.33
N LEU A 121 24.44 -6.57 -18.47
CA LEU A 121 23.03 -6.95 -18.56
C LEU A 121 22.89 -8.45 -18.30
N PHE A 122 21.88 -8.84 -17.53
CA PHE A 122 21.52 -10.23 -17.23
C PHE A 122 22.61 -11.00 -16.47
N SER A 123 23.35 -10.30 -15.60
CA SER A 123 24.40 -10.90 -14.78
C SER A 123 23.84 -11.97 -13.84
N GLY A 124 22.63 -11.77 -13.31
CA GLY A 124 21.96 -12.71 -12.42
C GLY A 124 22.60 -12.85 -11.03
N LEU A 125 23.80 -12.31 -10.82
CA LEU A 125 24.53 -12.37 -9.56
C LEU A 125 23.92 -11.44 -8.50
N PRO A 126 23.77 -11.89 -7.25
CA PRO A 126 23.29 -11.05 -6.16
C PRO A 126 24.36 -10.05 -5.70
N PHE A 127 23.92 -8.95 -5.09
CA PHE A 127 24.77 -7.96 -4.44
C PHE A 127 25.06 -8.32 -2.99
N ASP A 128 26.28 -8.00 -2.54
CA ASP A 128 26.70 -8.13 -1.15
C ASP A 128 26.38 -6.84 -0.37
N TRP A 129 25.08 -6.60 -0.15
CA TRP A 129 24.58 -5.42 0.57
C TRP A 129 24.07 -5.79 1.95
N SER A 130 24.27 -4.88 2.92
CA SER A 130 23.83 -5.12 4.29
C SER A 130 22.29 -5.17 4.40
N PRO A 131 21.75 -5.92 5.38
CA PRO A 131 20.32 -5.91 5.72
C PRO A 131 19.76 -4.50 5.89
N LYS A 132 20.54 -3.58 6.49
CA LYS A 132 20.18 -2.17 6.65
C LYS A 132 19.90 -1.50 5.29
N VAL A 133 20.76 -1.71 4.29
CA VAL A 133 20.56 -1.18 2.94
C VAL A 133 19.31 -1.78 2.29
N ARG A 134 19.09 -3.09 2.42
CA ARG A 134 17.87 -3.76 1.92
C ARG A 134 16.60 -3.11 2.49
N GLY A 135 16.57 -2.86 3.79
CA GLY A 135 15.45 -2.24 4.49
C GLY A 135 15.17 -0.82 4.00
N GLN A 136 16.22 -0.03 3.81
CA GLN A 136 16.13 1.33 3.27
C GLN A 136 15.62 1.34 1.81
N LEU A 137 16.09 0.42 0.96
CA LEU A 137 15.64 0.32 -0.43
C LEU A 137 14.14 -0.03 -0.53
N ILE A 138 13.64 -0.91 0.33
CA ILE A 138 12.21 -1.24 0.37
C ILE A 138 11.39 -0.07 0.92
N ALA A 139 11.86 0.61 1.97
CA ALA A 139 11.17 1.78 2.54
C ALA A 139 11.22 3.02 1.65
N ALA A 140 12.19 3.12 0.73
CA ALA A 140 12.37 4.27 -0.14
C ALA A 140 11.15 4.61 -1.01
N TYR A 141 10.35 3.61 -1.39
CA TYR A 141 9.06 3.86 -2.04
C TYR A 141 8.14 4.72 -1.16
N SER A 142 8.06 4.41 0.14
CA SER A 142 7.22 5.14 1.10
C SER A 142 7.71 6.57 1.32
N TYR A 143 9.03 6.81 1.31
CA TYR A 143 9.60 8.15 1.39
C TYR A 143 9.10 9.05 0.25
N GLY A 144 8.95 8.52 -0.96
CA GLY A 144 8.39 9.24 -2.10
C GLY A 144 6.86 9.29 -2.12
N ASN A 145 6.19 8.21 -1.68
CA ASN A 145 4.74 8.11 -1.77
C ASN A 145 4.00 9.14 -0.91
N VAL A 146 4.52 9.44 0.28
CA VAL A 146 3.94 10.43 1.21
C VAL A 146 3.81 11.82 0.54
N PRO A 147 4.89 12.46 0.04
CA PRO A 147 4.76 13.72 -0.70
C PRO A 147 4.06 13.54 -2.05
N GLY A 148 4.21 12.37 -2.69
CA GLY A 148 3.54 12.04 -3.96
C GLY A 148 2.01 12.14 -3.90
N ASN A 149 1.39 11.75 -2.78
CA ASN A 149 -0.06 11.86 -2.59
C ASN A 149 -0.56 13.32 -2.69
N PHE A 150 0.21 14.29 -2.15
CA PHE A 150 -0.12 15.71 -2.25
C PHE A 150 0.07 16.26 -3.65
N ILE A 151 1.22 15.94 -4.27
CA ILE A 151 1.53 16.33 -5.65
C ILE A 151 0.46 15.79 -6.60
N GLY A 152 0.02 14.56 -6.38
CA GLY A 152 -1.01 13.90 -7.17
C GLY A 152 -2.34 14.60 -7.18
N GLY A 153 -2.79 15.08 -6.01
CA GLY A 153 -4.01 15.88 -5.92
C GLY A 153 -3.92 17.16 -6.76
N ILE A 154 -2.79 17.89 -6.68
CA ILE A 154 -2.57 19.13 -7.44
C ILE A 154 -2.49 18.84 -8.94
N MET A 155 -1.76 17.80 -9.35
CA MET A 155 -1.63 17.39 -10.75
C MET A 155 -2.96 16.96 -11.34
N ALA A 156 -3.76 16.17 -10.62
CA ALA A 156 -5.08 15.74 -11.09
C ALA A 156 -6.05 16.92 -11.29
N LEU A 157 -5.93 17.97 -10.47
CA LEU A 157 -6.73 19.19 -10.60
C LEU A 157 -6.27 20.09 -11.75
N ARG A 158 -4.96 20.32 -11.91
CA ARG A 158 -4.42 21.27 -12.91
C ARG A 158 -4.24 20.66 -14.30
N MET A 159 -3.77 19.41 -14.37
CA MET A 159 -3.39 18.75 -15.63
C MET A 159 -4.43 17.73 -16.10
N GLY A 160 -5.40 17.39 -15.27
CA GLY A 160 -6.36 16.31 -15.53
C GLY A 160 -5.81 14.91 -15.15
N PRO A 161 -6.68 13.99 -14.71
CA PRO A 161 -6.27 12.65 -14.27
C PRO A 161 -5.58 11.79 -15.35
N ARG A 162 -5.97 11.92 -16.63
CA ARG A 162 -5.39 11.22 -17.79
C ARG A 162 -3.90 11.53 -17.92
N ARG A 163 -3.56 12.82 -17.99
CA ARG A 163 -2.16 13.27 -18.15
C ARG A 163 -1.34 12.98 -16.91
N ALA A 164 -1.93 13.14 -15.73
CA ALA A 164 -1.27 12.81 -14.46
C ALA A 164 -0.85 11.34 -14.42
N ILE A 165 -1.77 10.40 -14.72
CA ILE A 165 -1.50 8.96 -14.75
C ILE A 165 -0.52 8.61 -15.88
N LEU A 166 -0.67 9.20 -17.07
CA LEU A 166 0.19 8.92 -18.21
C LEU A 166 1.66 9.25 -17.90
N TRP A 167 1.95 10.49 -17.47
CA TRP A 167 3.32 10.95 -17.23
C TRP A 167 3.98 10.24 -16.05
N THR A 168 3.22 10.00 -14.98
CA THR A 168 3.74 9.31 -13.79
C THR A 168 4.01 7.84 -14.08
N SER A 169 3.17 7.18 -14.86
CA SER A 169 3.39 5.79 -15.29
C SER A 169 4.57 5.69 -16.25
N LEU A 170 4.72 6.62 -17.20
CA LEU A 170 5.87 6.67 -18.10
C LEU A 170 7.18 6.82 -17.35
N LEU A 171 7.24 7.77 -16.41
CA LEU A 171 8.42 7.97 -15.57
C LEU A 171 8.72 6.72 -14.73
N ALA A 172 7.70 6.10 -14.13
CA ALA A 172 7.87 4.86 -13.38
C ALA A 172 8.40 3.71 -14.27
N ALA A 173 7.93 3.60 -15.52
CA ALA A 173 8.33 2.54 -16.45
C ALA A 173 9.79 2.67 -16.84
N VAL A 174 10.22 3.88 -17.22
CA VAL A 174 11.60 4.18 -17.60
C VAL A 174 12.55 3.89 -16.42
N ILE A 175 12.21 4.38 -15.23
CA ILE A 175 13.04 4.18 -14.05
C ILE A 175 13.10 2.71 -13.64
N SER A 176 11.96 2.01 -13.65
CA SER A 176 11.90 0.59 -13.35
C SER A 176 12.73 -0.23 -14.35
N LEU A 177 12.65 0.09 -15.63
CA LEU A 177 13.43 -0.59 -16.67
C LEU A 177 14.94 -0.40 -16.46
N ALA A 178 15.35 0.82 -16.10
CA ALA A 178 16.76 1.15 -15.82
C ALA A 178 17.27 0.62 -14.46
N SER A 179 16.39 0.09 -13.60
CA SER A 179 16.73 -0.22 -12.20
C SER A 179 17.86 -1.23 -12.02
N PRO A 180 17.92 -2.35 -12.78
CA PRO A 180 19.03 -3.30 -12.64
C PRO A 180 20.38 -2.66 -12.99
N LEU A 181 20.43 -1.81 -14.03
CA LEU A 181 21.64 -1.08 -14.41
C LEU A 181 22.07 -0.09 -13.33
N LEU A 182 21.11 0.65 -12.77
CA LEU A 182 21.35 1.63 -11.71
C LEU A 182 21.76 0.97 -10.39
N ALA A 183 21.27 -0.25 -10.13
CA ALA A 183 21.69 -1.07 -8.99
C ALA A 183 23.17 -1.45 -9.05
N GLN A 184 23.72 -1.65 -10.25
CA GLN A 184 25.13 -1.99 -10.45
C GLN A 184 26.07 -0.81 -10.23
N LEU A 185 25.59 0.43 -10.37
CA LEU A 185 26.40 1.63 -10.11
C LEU A 185 26.61 1.83 -8.61
N HIS A 186 25.52 1.95 -7.86
CA HIS A 186 25.56 2.13 -6.41
C HIS A 186 24.16 1.94 -5.81
N TRP A 187 24.08 1.35 -4.62
CA TRP A 187 22.80 1.18 -3.89
C TRP A 187 22.09 2.53 -3.65
N GLY A 188 22.84 3.62 -3.46
CA GLY A 188 22.30 4.96 -3.26
C GLY A 188 21.58 5.53 -4.49
N VAL A 189 22.04 5.18 -5.70
CA VAL A 189 21.37 5.57 -6.95
C VAL A 189 20.04 4.82 -7.06
N LEU A 190 20.05 3.51 -6.78
CA LEU A 190 18.83 2.71 -6.72
C LEU A 190 17.85 3.27 -5.67
N LEU A 191 18.34 3.64 -4.48
CA LEU A 191 17.52 4.27 -3.44
C LEU A 191 16.82 5.53 -3.93
N PHE A 192 17.55 6.45 -4.58
CA PHE A 192 16.96 7.65 -5.16
C PHE A 192 15.86 7.31 -6.17
N THR A 193 16.10 6.32 -7.03
CA THR A 193 15.10 5.91 -8.03
C THR A 193 13.84 5.31 -7.40
N ARG A 194 13.95 4.63 -6.25
CA ARG A 194 12.80 4.14 -5.48
C ARG A 194 11.98 5.29 -4.90
N ILE A 195 12.61 6.35 -4.44
CA ILE A 195 11.91 7.57 -3.99
C ILE A 195 11.11 8.16 -5.16
N VAL A 196 11.71 8.27 -6.35
CA VAL A 196 11.00 8.81 -7.53
C VAL A 196 9.79 7.94 -7.93
N ILE A 197 9.94 6.61 -7.93
CA ILE A 197 8.80 5.69 -8.15
C ILE A 197 7.74 5.82 -7.05
N GLY A 198 8.15 6.08 -5.81
CA GLY A 198 7.24 6.40 -4.71
C GLY A 198 6.38 7.62 -5.03
N VAL A 199 7.02 8.71 -5.48
CA VAL A 199 6.33 9.96 -5.85
C VAL A 199 5.33 9.70 -6.97
N THR A 200 5.72 9.00 -8.04
CA THR A 200 4.82 8.70 -9.16
C THR A 200 3.65 7.81 -8.73
N GLY A 201 3.89 6.81 -7.89
CA GLY A 201 2.85 5.93 -7.35
C GLY A 201 1.84 6.66 -6.45
N GLY A 202 2.27 7.70 -5.73
CA GLY A 202 1.39 8.56 -4.93
C GLY A 202 0.39 9.37 -5.78
N VAL A 203 0.70 9.62 -7.05
CA VAL A 203 -0.18 10.38 -7.95
C VAL A 203 -1.34 9.55 -8.50
N THR A 204 -1.15 8.23 -8.67
CA THR A 204 -2.11 7.38 -9.37
C THR A 204 -3.47 7.35 -8.66
N PHE A 205 -3.49 7.16 -7.34
CA PHE A 205 -4.73 6.92 -6.60
C PHE A 205 -5.64 8.17 -6.54
N PRO A 206 -5.14 9.38 -6.21
CA PRO A 206 -5.93 10.62 -6.31
C PRO A 206 -6.45 10.90 -7.73
N ALA A 207 -5.64 10.60 -8.77
CA ALA A 207 -6.06 10.76 -10.16
C ALA A 207 -7.19 9.78 -10.53
N CYS A 208 -7.11 8.51 -10.10
CA CYS A 208 -8.17 7.52 -10.31
C CYS A 208 -9.48 7.92 -9.61
N HIS A 209 -9.42 8.44 -8.39
CA HIS A 209 -10.61 8.99 -7.70
C HIS A 209 -11.22 10.17 -8.45
N THR A 210 -10.39 11.03 -9.04
CA THR A 210 -10.85 12.16 -9.87
C THR A 210 -11.50 11.65 -11.16
N MET A 211 -10.96 10.59 -11.78
CA MET A 211 -11.55 9.94 -12.95
C MET A 211 -12.93 9.38 -12.62
N VAL A 212 -13.05 8.62 -11.53
CA VAL A 212 -14.33 8.09 -11.03
C VAL A 212 -15.33 9.22 -10.78
N ALA A 213 -14.91 10.33 -10.19
CA ALA A 213 -15.81 11.45 -9.91
C ALA A 213 -16.39 12.10 -11.18
N LYS A 214 -15.62 12.14 -12.29
CA LYS A 214 -16.08 12.72 -13.57
C LYS A 214 -16.90 11.75 -14.42
N TRP A 215 -16.60 10.46 -14.34
CA TRP A 215 -17.21 9.44 -15.22
C TRP A 215 -18.39 8.68 -14.60
N ALA A 216 -18.53 8.70 -13.27
CA ALA A 216 -19.58 7.93 -12.60
C ALA A 216 -20.88 8.74 -12.42
N PRO A 217 -22.02 8.21 -12.88
CA PRO A 217 -23.35 8.69 -12.48
C PRO A 217 -23.56 8.47 -10.96
N PRO A 218 -24.33 9.33 -10.26
CA PRO A 218 -24.55 9.19 -8.82
C PRO A 218 -25.08 7.81 -8.39
N ASN A 219 -26.01 7.24 -9.16
CA ASN A 219 -26.62 5.93 -8.90
C ASN A 219 -25.67 4.75 -9.13
N GLU A 220 -24.61 4.93 -9.93
CA GLU A 220 -23.65 3.88 -10.27
C GLU A 220 -22.27 4.11 -9.63
N LYS A 221 -22.11 5.17 -8.84
CA LYS A 221 -20.82 5.59 -8.27
C LYS A 221 -20.13 4.50 -7.46
N ALA A 222 -20.88 3.73 -6.68
CA ALA A 222 -20.34 2.60 -5.92
C ALA A 222 -19.74 1.51 -6.84
N ARG A 223 -20.37 1.25 -8.00
CA ARG A 223 -19.85 0.31 -9.00
C ARG A 223 -18.57 0.83 -9.65
N PHE A 224 -18.50 2.13 -9.91
CA PHE A 224 -17.28 2.76 -10.45
C PHE A 224 -16.12 2.73 -9.46
N VAL A 225 -16.37 2.98 -8.18
CA VAL A 225 -15.35 2.91 -7.12
C VAL A 225 -14.72 1.51 -7.04
N TRP A 226 -15.44 0.47 -7.45
CA TRP A 226 -14.91 -0.89 -7.55
C TRP A 226 -13.69 -1.00 -8.47
N SER A 227 -13.57 -0.14 -9.48
CA SER A 227 -12.38 -0.08 -10.33
C SER A 227 -11.10 0.17 -9.53
N LEU A 228 -11.17 0.83 -8.37
CA LEU A 228 -10.00 1.10 -7.52
C LEU A 228 -9.45 -0.15 -6.83
N LEU A 229 -10.19 -1.27 -6.81
CA LEU A 229 -9.71 -2.56 -6.29
C LEU A 229 -8.62 -3.19 -7.17
N GLY A 230 -8.33 -2.63 -8.34
CA GLY A 230 -7.24 -3.07 -9.21
C GLY A 230 -5.88 -3.15 -8.52
N GLY A 231 -5.63 -2.36 -7.47
CA GLY A 231 -4.41 -2.48 -6.67
C GLY A 231 -4.33 -3.78 -5.85
N THR A 232 -5.44 -4.16 -5.19
CA THR A 232 -5.51 -5.42 -4.43
C THR A 232 -5.46 -6.61 -5.37
N PHE A 233 -6.25 -6.59 -6.45
CA PHE A 233 -6.23 -7.65 -7.45
C PHE A 233 -4.86 -7.77 -8.14
N GLY A 234 -4.27 -6.63 -8.49
CA GLY A 234 -2.93 -6.57 -9.06
C GLY A 234 -1.88 -7.20 -8.16
N THR A 235 -1.98 -6.98 -6.84
CA THR A 235 -1.07 -7.59 -5.86
C THR A 235 -1.14 -9.12 -5.86
N ILE A 236 -2.36 -9.69 -5.98
CA ILE A 236 -2.57 -11.15 -6.05
C ILE A 236 -1.80 -11.76 -7.23
N LEU A 237 -1.79 -11.08 -8.38
CA LEU A 237 -1.13 -11.56 -9.60
C LEU A 237 0.36 -11.20 -9.64
N THR A 238 0.74 -10.04 -9.11
CA THR A 238 2.11 -9.54 -9.19
C THR A 238 3.09 -10.38 -8.39
N TYR A 239 2.73 -10.85 -7.19
CA TYR A 239 3.60 -11.69 -6.39
C TYR A 239 4.06 -12.96 -7.13
N PRO A 240 3.16 -13.85 -7.60
CA PRO A 240 3.57 -15.04 -8.32
C PRO A 240 4.22 -14.72 -9.67
N MET A 241 3.77 -13.66 -10.36
CA MET A 241 4.36 -13.26 -11.65
C MET A 241 5.83 -12.86 -11.50
N ILE A 242 6.15 -11.92 -10.61
CA ILE A 242 7.53 -11.44 -10.43
C ILE A 242 8.41 -12.53 -9.82
N ALA A 243 7.90 -13.26 -8.83
CA ALA A 243 8.64 -14.36 -8.21
C ALA A 243 8.98 -15.48 -9.21
N GLY A 244 8.02 -15.87 -10.05
CA GLY A 244 8.21 -16.89 -11.08
C GLY A 244 9.20 -16.45 -12.16
N ILE A 245 9.15 -15.19 -12.59
CA ILE A 245 10.13 -14.64 -13.55
C ILE A 245 11.54 -14.64 -12.93
N ALA A 246 11.65 -14.21 -11.68
CA ALA A 246 12.93 -14.08 -10.99
C ALA A 246 13.62 -15.42 -10.73
N GLU A 247 12.86 -16.49 -10.47
CA GLU A 247 13.41 -17.84 -10.24
C GLU A 247 13.75 -18.58 -11.53
N ASN A 248 12.92 -18.48 -12.57
CA ASN A 248 13.09 -19.28 -13.80
C ASN A 248 14.02 -18.63 -14.84
N VAL A 249 14.17 -17.30 -14.82
CA VAL A 249 14.99 -16.59 -15.81
C VAL A 249 16.19 -15.94 -15.13
N ASN A 250 15.94 -14.88 -14.37
CA ASN A 250 16.92 -14.11 -13.59
C ASN A 250 16.15 -13.03 -12.81
N TRP A 251 16.68 -12.59 -11.66
CA TRP A 251 16.05 -11.53 -10.87
C TRP A 251 15.96 -10.19 -11.63
N GLU A 252 16.91 -9.90 -12.53
CA GLU A 252 16.89 -8.71 -13.37
C GLU A 252 15.66 -8.68 -14.31
N CYS A 253 15.24 -9.84 -14.82
CA CYS A 253 14.06 -9.96 -15.68
C CYS A 253 12.76 -9.63 -14.94
N GLY A 254 12.75 -9.76 -13.61
CA GLY A 254 11.65 -9.30 -12.76
C GLY A 254 11.47 -7.78 -12.78
N TRP A 255 12.48 -7.02 -13.21
CA TRP A 255 12.35 -5.59 -13.51
C TRP A 255 11.95 -5.37 -14.96
N TYR A 256 12.67 -6.00 -15.91
CA TYR A 256 12.50 -5.72 -17.33
C TYR A 256 11.11 -6.10 -17.87
N ILE A 257 10.63 -7.32 -17.60
CA ILE A 257 9.36 -7.80 -18.17
C ILE A 257 8.16 -6.97 -17.68
N PRO A 258 7.97 -6.74 -16.37
CA PRO A 258 6.90 -5.86 -15.89
C PRO A 258 6.99 -4.43 -16.43
N SER A 259 8.20 -3.88 -16.60
CA SER A 259 8.38 -2.55 -17.19
C SER A 259 7.94 -2.50 -18.66
N LEU A 260 8.28 -3.50 -19.47
CA LEU A 260 7.83 -3.59 -20.86
C LEU A 260 6.31 -3.73 -20.97
N LEU A 261 5.69 -4.56 -20.10
CA LEU A 261 4.24 -4.64 -20.00
C LEU A 261 3.61 -3.29 -19.63
N MET A 262 4.25 -2.52 -18.76
CA MET A 262 3.77 -1.19 -18.42
C MET A 262 3.89 -0.19 -19.58
N PHE A 263 4.94 -0.26 -20.41
CA PHE A 263 5.01 0.54 -21.64
C PHE A 263 3.88 0.22 -22.62
N LEU A 264 3.57 -1.06 -22.82
CA LEU A 264 2.42 -1.47 -23.64
C LEU A 264 1.11 -0.91 -23.06
N TRP A 265 0.93 -1.02 -21.75
CA TRP A 265 -0.24 -0.47 -21.07
C TRP A 265 -0.33 1.06 -21.17
N ILE A 266 0.79 1.79 -21.11
CA ILE A 266 0.85 3.25 -21.29
C ILE A 266 0.32 3.65 -22.67
N VAL A 267 0.67 2.90 -23.72
CA VAL A 267 0.12 3.13 -25.07
C VAL A 267 -1.40 2.93 -25.07
N VAL A 268 -1.89 1.85 -24.46
CA VAL A 268 -3.33 1.58 -24.34
C VAL A 268 -4.03 2.69 -23.54
N TRP A 269 -3.45 3.16 -22.43
CA TRP A 269 -3.97 4.26 -21.63
C TRP A 269 -4.01 5.58 -22.42
N ALA A 270 -2.95 5.88 -23.17
CA ALA A 270 -2.90 7.07 -24.01
C ALA A 270 -4.01 7.08 -25.07
N LEU A 271 -4.38 5.91 -25.60
CA LEU A 271 -5.42 5.77 -26.61
C LEU A 271 -6.84 5.75 -26.02
N LEU A 272 -7.05 5.08 -24.88
CA LEU A 272 -8.37 4.75 -24.33
C LEU A 272 -8.87 5.66 -23.19
N ALA A 273 -7.98 6.29 -22.42
CA ALA A 273 -8.39 7.10 -21.28
C ALA A 273 -8.61 8.57 -21.67
N TYR A 274 -9.75 9.14 -21.26
CA TYR A 274 -10.08 10.57 -21.44
C TYR A 274 -10.54 11.19 -20.11
N ASP A 275 -10.26 12.48 -19.92
CA ASP A 275 -10.49 13.15 -18.63
C ASP A 275 -11.97 13.37 -18.32
N SER A 276 -12.79 13.57 -19.35
CA SER A 276 -14.22 13.81 -19.21
C SER A 276 -15.01 13.15 -20.34
N PRO A 277 -16.30 12.81 -20.10
CA PRO A 277 -17.20 12.34 -21.15
C PRO A 277 -17.33 13.35 -22.31
N ALA A 278 -17.18 14.65 -22.03
CA ALA A 278 -17.28 15.71 -23.04
C ALA A 278 -16.12 15.71 -24.05
N GLU A 279 -14.92 15.30 -23.61
CA GLU A 279 -13.71 15.23 -24.43
C GLU A 279 -13.57 13.90 -25.18
N HIS A 280 -14.36 12.88 -24.84
CA HIS A 280 -14.22 11.55 -25.40
C HIS A 280 -14.74 11.51 -26.85
N PRO A 281 -13.91 11.17 -27.86
CA PRO A 281 -14.28 11.29 -29.27
C PRO A 281 -15.24 10.21 -29.76
N GLY A 282 -15.32 9.07 -29.05
CA GLY A 282 -16.10 7.89 -29.43
C GLY A 282 -17.26 7.55 -28.50
N ILE A 283 -17.67 8.46 -27.61
CA ILE A 283 -18.81 8.22 -26.71
C ILE A 283 -20.11 8.40 -27.49
N SER A 284 -21.13 7.57 -27.21
CA SER A 284 -22.48 7.76 -27.76
C SER A 284 -23.13 9.00 -27.14
N ASP A 285 -23.88 9.76 -27.94
CA ASP A 285 -24.55 10.98 -27.48
C ASP A 285 -25.54 10.67 -26.34
N GLU A 286 -26.20 9.51 -26.36
CA GLU A 286 -27.12 9.06 -25.30
C GLU A 286 -26.39 8.83 -23.96
N GLU A 287 -25.21 8.19 -23.99
CA GLU A 287 -24.40 7.96 -22.79
C GLU A 287 -23.83 9.26 -22.23
N LYS A 288 -23.38 10.15 -23.13
CA LYS A 288 -22.85 11.46 -22.75
C LYS A 288 -23.92 12.29 -22.04
N GLU A 289 -25.12 12.37 -22.61
CA GLU A 289 -26.24 13.10 -22.03
C GLU A 289 -26.65 12.49 -20.68
N TYR A 290 -26.73 11.16 -20.58
CA TYR A 290 -27.04 10.47 -19.33
C TYR A 290 -26.06 10.82 -18.20
N ILE A 291 -24.75 10.86 -18.46
CA ILE A 291 -23.75 11.19 -17.44
C ILE A 291 -23.85 12.67 -17.04
N LEU A 292 -23.92 13.58 -18.01
CA LEU A 292 -23.94 15.02 -17.75
C LEU A 292 -25.23 15.46 -17.04
N SER A 293 -26.39 14.97 -17.50
CA SER A 293 -27.69 15.27 -16.89
C SER A 293 -27.84 14.67 -15.49
N SER A 294 -27.31 13.46 -15.24
CA SER A 294 -27.36 12.83 -13.92
C SER A 294 -26.42 13.47 -12.90
N GLN A 295 -25.34 14.12 -13.35
CA GLN A 295 -24.41 14.86 -12.50
C GLN A 295 -24.85 16.31 -12.23
N ALA A 296 -25.75 16.86 -13.05
CA ALA A 296 -26.30 18.20 -12.86
C ALA A 296 -27.01 18.31 -11.49
N GLY A 297 -26.50 19.18 -10.62
CA GLY A 297 -27.08 19.43 -9.28
C GLY A 297 -26.66 18.49 -8.16
N THR A 298 -25.98 17.37 -8.43
CA THR A 298 -25.49 16.42 -7.39
C THR A 298 -24.01 16.60 -7.03
N VAL A 299 -23.21 17.16 -7.94
CA VAL A 299 -21.84 17.59 -7.66
C VAL A 299 -21.86 19.12 -7.52
N ARG A 300 -21.59 19.66 -6.33
CA ARG A 300 -21.33 21.11 -6.19
C ARG A 300 -20.19 21.47 -7.15
N SER A 301 -20.42 22.45 -8.03
CA SER A 301 -19.40 22.96 -8.96
C SER A 301 -18.15 23.46 -8.23
N GLU A 302 -18.31 23.98 -7.00
CA GLU A 302 -17.19 24.44 -6.17
C GLU A 302 -16.93 23.51 -4.99
N LYS A 303 -15.69 23.02 -4.93
CA LYS A 303 -15.16 22.39 -3.72
C LYS A 303 -14.86 23.49 -2.70
N PRO A 304 -15.12 23.27 -1.40
CA PRO A 304 -14.76 24.25 -0.38
C PRO A 304 -13.28 24.61 -0.49
N THR A 305 -12.99 25.91 -0.47
CA THR A 305 -11.62 26.40 -0.51
C THR A 305 -10.91 26.08 0.81
N LEU A 306 -9.57 26.08 0.80
CA LEU A 306 -8.76 25.92 2.02
C LEU A 306 -9.13 26.95 3.10
N LYS A 307 -9.54 28.17 2.71
CA LYS A 307 -9.99 29.22 3.64
C LYS A 307 -11.32 28.89 4.32
N GLN A 308 -12.22 28.20 3.63
CA GLN A 308 -13.51 27.75 4.14
C GLN A 308 -13.42 26.46 4.97
N THR A 309 -12.24 25.82 5.01
CA THR A 309 -12.05 24.54 5.71
C THR A 309 -11.70 24.80 7.19
N PRO A 310 -12.49 24.29 8.16
CA PRO A 310 -12.24 24.51 9.58
C PRO A 310 -11.11 23.61 10.12
N ILE A 311 -9.88 23.80 9.62
CA ILE A 311 -8.71 22.94 9.89
C ILE A 311 -8.47 22.75 11.39
N LYS A 312 -8.52 23.84 12.17
CA LYS A 312 -8.30 23.77 13.63
C LYS A 312 -9.32 22.84 14.30
N LYS A 313 -10.62 22.97 13.97
CA LYS A 313 -11.68 22.14 14.55
C LYS A 313 -11.55 20.67 14.14
N ILE A 314 -11.14 20.42 12.90
CA ILE A 314 -10.87 19.06 12.38
C ILE A 314 -9.71 18.42 13.15
N LEU A 315 -8.57 19.12 13.26
CA LEU A 315 -7.36 18.57 13.89
C LEU A 315 -7.47 18.41 15.40
N THR A 316 -8.43 19.07 16.06
CA THR A 316 -8.72 18.89 17.49
C THR A 316 -9.86 17.89 17.76
N SER A 317 -10.49 17.35 16.72
CA SER A 317 -11.66 16.48 16.84
C SER A 317 -11.27 15.06 17.26
N VAL A 318 -11.72 14.62 18.44
CA VAL A 318 -11.44 13.27 18.97
C VAL A 318 -11.89 12.15 18.01
N PRO A 319 -13.10 12.18 17.41
CA PRO A 319 -13.50 11.19 16.42
C PRO A 319 -12.60 11.12 15.19
N PHE A 320 -12.08 12.26 14.73
CA PHE A 320 -11.20 12.30 13.57
C PHE A 320 -9.79 11.82 13.92
N LEU A 321 -9.21 12.27 15.04
CA LEU A 321 -7.90 11.80 15.49
C LEU A 321 -7.90 10.29 15.76
N SER A 322 -8.96 9.77 16.37
CA SER A 322 -9.13 8.34 16.59
C SER A 322 -9.22 7.57 15.27
N LEU A 323 -9.88 8.14 14.26
CA LEU A 323 -9.92 7.57 12.91
C LEU A 323 -8.53 7.57 12.24
N VAL A 324 -7.74 8.63 12.40
CA VAL A 324 -6.36 8.70 11.87
C VAL A 324 -5.51 7.58 12.48
N VAL A 325 -5.57 7.38 13.79
CA VAL A 325 -4.84 6.31 14.49
C VAL A 325 -5.32 4.93 14.02
N CYS A 326 -6.63 4.73 13.86
CA CYS A 326 -7.17 3.48 13.30
C CYS A 326 -6.69 3.23 11.87
N HIS A 327 -6.68 4.25 11.02
CA HIS A 327 -6.21 4.12 9.65
C HIS A 327 -4.71 3.84 9.57
N PHE A 328 -3.91 4.42 10.49
CA PHE A 328 -2.50 4.08 10.64
C PHE A 328 -2.29 2.59 10.93
N GLY A 329 -3.01 2.01 11.89
CA GLY A 329 -2.92 0.57 12.20
C GLY A 329 -3.25 -0.31 10.99
N ASN A 330 -4.26 0.07 10.21
CA ASN A 330 -4.62 -0.63 8.98
C ASN A 330 -3.52 -0.53 7.90
N LEU A 331 -2.97 0.67 7.63
CA LEU A 331 -1.88 0.80 6.65
C LEU A 331 -0.59 0.13 7.14
N PHE A 332 -0.34 0.13 8.45
CA PHE A 332 0.78 -0.61 9.04
C PHE A 332 0.67 -2.10 8.72
N LEU A 333 -0.49 -2.72 8.96
CA LEU A 333 -0.72 -4.12 8.64
C LEU A 333 -0.54 -4.41 7.14
N LEU A 334 -1.16 -3.60 6.28
CA LEU A 334 -1.06 -3.78 4.83
C LEU A 334 0.38 -3.67 4.34
N PHE A 335 1.15 -2.71 4.85
CA PHE A 335 2.53 -2.51 4.44
C PHE A 335 3.48 -3.53 5.06
N PHE A 336 3.17 -4.06 6.23
CA PHE A 336 3.89 -5.17 6.84
C PHE A 336 3.80 -6.42 5.95
N TYR A 337 2.59 -6.76 5.51
CA TYR A 337 2.39 -7.82 4.51
C TYR A 337 3.11 -7.47 3.21
N GLN A 338 2.93 -6.25 2.71
CA GLN A 338 3.46 -5.89 1.41
C GLN A 338 4.99 -5.95 1.33
N ASN A 339 5.67 -5.44 2.36
CA ASN A 339 7.11 -5.25 2.35
C ASN A 339 7.88 -6.47 2.89
N SER A 340 7.26 -7.28 3.75
CA SER A 340 7.96 -8.29 4.54
C SER A 340 7.52 -9.72 4.22
N MET A 341 6.38 -9.93 3.55
CA MET A 341 5.83 -11.27 3.30
C MET A 341 6.79 -12.17 2.50
N MET A 342 7.36 -11.66 1.40
CA MET A 342 8.29 -12.47 0.60
C MET A 342 9.53 -12.86 1.39
N LEU A 343 10.06 -11.95 2.20
CA LEU A 343 11.21 -12.23 3.04
C LEU A 343 10.88 -13.31 4.09
N TYR A 344 9.73 -13.21 4.75
CA TYR A 344 9.27 -14.21 5.71
C TYR A 344 9.12 -15.59 5.06
N LEU A 345 8.35 -15.69 3.98
CA LEU A 345 8.04 -16.96 3.34
C LEU A 345 9.30 -17.64 2.78
N THR A 346 10.21 -16.89 2.18
CA THR A 346 11.40 -17.47 1.55
C THR A 346 12.56 -17.69 2.51
N LYS A 347 12.80 -16.77 3.45
CA LYS A 347 13.97 -16.83 4.35
C LYS A 347 13.66 -17.43 5.71
N ALA A 348 12.49 -17.18 6.29
CA ALA A 348 12.12 -17.78 7.58
C ALA A 348 11.48 -19.16 7.42
N LEU A 349 10.55 -19.30 6.46
CA LEU A 349 9.84 -20.55 6.21
C LEU A 349 10.51 -21.45 5.16
N GLY A 350 11.48 -20.95 4.40
CA GLY A 350 12.25 -21.75 3.43
C GLY A 350 11.49 -22.08 2.14
N PHE A 351 10.42 -21.36 1.78
CA PHE A 351 9.77 -21.56 0.49
C PHE A 351 10.71 -21.17 -0.66
N GLN A 352 10.69 -21.98 -1.73
CA GLN A 352 11.18 -21.58 -3.05
C GLN A 352 10.49 -20.27 -3.49
N LEU A 353 11.19 -19.44 -4.26
CA LEU A 353 10.74 -18.08 -4.55
C LEU A 353 9.34 -18.05 -5.21
N THR A 354 9.09 -18.90 -6.20
CA THR A 354 7.83 -19.04 -6.95
C THR A 354 6.69 -19.50 -6.04
N LYS A 355 6.94 -20.54 -5.21
CA LYS A 355 5.95 -21.04 -4.24
C LYS A 355 5.66 -19.99 -3.16
N GLY A 356 6.70 -19.29 -2.70
CA GLY A 356 6.60 -18.16 -1.79
C GLY A 356 5.81 -17.00 -2.39
N GLY A 357 6.00 -16.70 -3.67
CA GLY A 357 5.22 -15.70 -4.40
C GLY A 357 3.74 -16.06 -4.50
N ALA A 358 3.42 -17.31 -4.84
CA ALA A 358 2.03 -17.78 -4.82
C ALA A 358 1.41 -17.67 -3.41
N ALA A 359 2.13 -18.13 -2.38
CA ALA A 359 1.70 -18.02 -0.99
C ALA A 359 1.55 -16.57 -0.52
N ALA A 360 2.40 -15.65 -0.96
CA ALA A 360 2.32 -14.22 -0.65
C ALA A 360 1.08 -13.54 -1.28
N GLY A 361 0.63 -14.02 -2.44
CA GLY A 361 -0.58 -13.51 -3.10
C GLY A 361 -1.89 -13.93 -2.43
N LEU A 362 -1.93 -15.10 -1.78
CA LEU A 362 -3.15 -15.66 -1.19
C LEU A 362 -3.80 -14.79 -0.09
N PRO A 363 -3.05 -14.19 0.87
CA PRO A 363 -3.64 -13.29 1.85
C PRO A 363 -4.41 -12.12 1.21
N TRP A 364 -3.90 -11.57 0.10
CA TRP A 364 -4.56 -10.47 -0.61
C TRP A 364 -5.86 -10.93 -1.29
N ALA A 365 -5.90 -12.17 -1.79
CA ALA A 365 -7.12 -12.79 -2.28
C ALA A 365 -8.14 -12.99 -1.15
N GLY A 366 -7.68 -13.49 0.01
CA GLY A 366 -8.49 -13.59 1.23
C GLY A 366 -9.09 -12.25 1.63
N ARG A 367 -8.28 -11.19 1.67
CA ARG A 367 -8.73 -9.82 1.97
C ARG A 367 -9.82 -9.33 1.02
N MET A 368 -9.66 -9.59 -0.28
CA MET A 368 -10.63 -9.18 -1.29
C MET A 368 -11.97 -9.92 -1.11
N LEU A 369 -11.94 -11.24 -0.93
CA LEU A 369 -13.14 -12.06 -0.74
C LEU A 369 -13.90 -11.71 0.54
N PHE A 370 -13.19 -11.62 1.67
CA PHE A 370 -13.79 -11.25 2.94
C PHE A 370 -14.27 -9.80 2.91
N GLY A 371 -13.55 -8.89 2.24
CA GLY A 371 -13.98 -7.51 2.02
C GLY A 371 -15.31 -7.39 1.28
N PHE A 372 -15.60 -8.28 0.32
CA PHE A 372 -16.94 -8.36 -0.30
C PHE A 372 -18.00 -8.82 0.68
N PHE A 373 -17.71 -9.88 1.42
CA PHE A 373 -18.62 -10.39 2.44
C PHE A 373 -18.96 -9.32 3.49
N PHE A 374 -17.95 -8.65 4.05
CA PHE A 374 -18.15 -7.60 5.05
C PHE A 374 -18.86 -6.36 4.47
N SER A 375 -18.55 -5.95 3.24
CA SER A 375 -19.27 -4.85 2.58
C SER A 375 -20.76 -5.18 2.41
N TRP A 376 -21.08 -6.38 1.92
CA TRP A 376 -22.47 -6.84 1.76
C TRP A 376 -23.20 -6.95 3.11
N ALA A 377 -22.53 -7.49 4.14
CA ALA A 377 -23.07 -7.59 5.48
C ALA A 377 -23.32 -6.20 6.09
N GLY A 378 -22.36 -5.28 5.95
CA GLY A 378 -22.46 -3.90 6.44
C GLY A 378 -23.61 -3.13 5.79
N ASP A 379 -23.77 -3.23 4.47
CA ASP A 379 -24.89 -2.63 3.75
C ASP A 379 -26.24 -3.22 4.18
N THR A 380 -26.29 -4.52 4.47
CA THR A 380 -27.51 -5.18 4.93
C THR A 380 -27.87 -4.77 6.36
N ILE A 381 -26.90 -4.68 7.26
CA ILE A 381 -27.08 -4.17 8.62
C ILE A 381 -27.57 -2.72 8.60
N LYS A 382 -26.96 -1.87 7.76
CA LYS A 382 -27.35 -0.47 7.58
C LYS A 382 -28.77 -0.34 7.01
N ARG A 383 -29.11 -1.08 5.95
CA ARG A 383 -30.45 -1.05 5.33
C ARG A 383 -31.56 -1.52 6.27
N ARG A 384 -31.28 -2.50 7.12
CA ARG A 384 -32.24 -3.03 8.11
C ARG A 384 -32.27 -2.22 9.41
N GLY A 385 -31.41 -1.22 9.57
CA GLY A 385 -31.34 -0.40 10.77
C GLY A 385 -30.97 -1.17 12.04
N LEU A 386 -30.24 -2.28 11.93
CA LEU A 386 -29.97 -3.17 13.07
C LEU A 386 -28.96 -2.59 14.07
N LEU A 387 -28.06 -1.73 13.59
CA LEU A 387 -27.03 -1.07 14.40
C LEU A 387 -26.93 0.40 14.01
N SER A 388 -26.58 1.26 14.97
CA SER A 388 -26.15 2.62 14.66
C SER A 388 -24.86 2.60 13.81
N ILE A 389 -24.63 3.64 13.01
CA ILE A 389 -23.43 3.73 12.17
C ILE A 389 -22.17 3.64 13.05
N SER A 390 -22.13 4.37 14.17
CA SER A 390 -21.01 4.30 15.12
C SER A 390 -20.77 2.89 15.66
N ALA A 391 -21.83 2.15 16.03
CA ALA A 391 -21.71 0.77 16.49
C ALA A 391 -21.18 -0.15 15.38
N LEU A 392 -21.73 -0.03 14.17
CA LEU A 392 -21.28 -0.78 12.99
C LEU A 392 -19.78 -0.56 12.74
N ARG A 393 -19.32 0.71 12.69
CA ARG A 393 -17.91 1.03 12.47
C ARG A 393 -17.02 0.45 13.57
N LYS A 394 -17.40 0.58 14.84
CA LYS A 394 -16.64 0.04 15.98
C LYS A 394 -16.55 -1.48 15.94
N THR A 395 -17.67 -2.18 15.69
CA THR A 395 -17.67 -3.64 15.56
C THR A 395 -16.82 -4.12 14.38
N ALA A 396 -16.89 -3.43 13.23
CA ALA A 396 -16.07 -3.75 12.08
C ALA A 396 -14.58 -3.55 12.35
N THR A 397 -14.19 -2.58 13.17
CA THR A 397 -12.79 -2.39 13.60
C THR A 397 -12.26 -3.57 14.42
N ILE A 398 -13.12 -4.21 15.23
CA ILE A 398 -12.74 -5.44 15.96
C ILE A 398 -12.35 -6.54 14.97
N PHE A 399 -13.17 -6.79 13.95
CA PHE A 399 -12.83 -7.75 12.90
C PHE A 399 -11.58 -7.34 12.11
N SER A 400 -11.42 -6.05 11.79
CA SER A 400 -10.34 -5.60 10.90
C SER A 400 -8.98 -5.42 11.57
N HIS A 401 -8.90 -5.43 12.92
CA HIS A 401 -7.65 -5.20 13.67
C HIS A 401 -7.38 -6.24 14.77
N LEU A 402 -8.38 -6.65 15.57
CA LEU A 402 -8.16 -7.64 16.64
C LEU A 402 -7.85 -9.02 16.06
N LEU A 403 -8.72 -9.52 15.16
CA LEU A 403 -8.54 -10.84 14.58
C LEU A 403 -7.22 -10.95 13.79
N PRO A 404 -6.84 -9.97 12.95
CA PRO A 404 -5.51 -9.98 12.33
C PRO A 404 -4.37 -10.01 13.34
N GLY A 405 -4.47 -9.25 14.44
CA GLY A 405 -3.47 -9.29 15.52
C GLY A 405 -3.35 -10.67 16.16
N ILE A 406 -4.47 -11.32 16.47
CA ILE A 406 -4.50 -12.67 17.03
C ILE A 406 -3.85 -13.67 16.05
N PHE A 407 -4.26 -13.65 14.78
CA PHE A 407 -3.71 -14.57 13.78
C PHE A 407 -2.23 -14.32 13.49
N LEU A 408 -1.75 -13.07 13.52
CA LEU A 408 -0.32 -12.77 13.42
C LEU A 408 0.48 -13.41 14.56
N ILE A 409 0.00 -13.29 15.80
CA ILE A 409 0.63 -13.95 16.95
C ILE A 409 0.64 -15.46 16.73
N LEU A 410 -0.50 -16.05 16.34
CA LEU A 410 -0.62 -17.49 16.10
C LEU A 410 0.37 -17.98 15.05
N VAL A 411 0.58 -17.25 13.94
CA VAL A 411 1.59 -17.58 12.90
C VAL A 411 2.98 -17.77 13.50
N GLY A 412 3.36 -16.92 14.46
CA GLY A 412 4.63 -17.02 15.16
C GLY A 412 4.85 -18.36 15.87
N TYR A 413 3.78 -19.03 16.31
CA TYR A 413 3.84 -20.25 17.12
C TYR A 413 3.45 -21.54 16.37
N VAL A 414 3.22 -21.46 15.05
CA VAL A 414 2.86 -22.64 14.24
C VAL A 414 4.02 -23.66 14.14
N GLY A 415 5.25 -23.23 14.38
CA GLY A 415 6.44 -24.05 14.18
C GLY A 415 6.56 -24.46 12.71
N CYS A 416 6.65 -25.76 12.45
CA CYS A 416 6.94 -26.30 11.12
C CYS A 416 5.77 -26.60 10.21
N ASN A 417 4.54 -26.32 10.64
CA ASN A 417 3.37 -26.55 9.81
C ASN A 417 3.16 -25.38 8.83
N LEU A 418 3.88 -25.42 7.70
CA LEU A 418 3.83 -24.38 6.67
C LEU A 418 2.42 -24.14 6.11
N PHE A 419 1.60 -25.19 6.05
CA PHE A 419 0.21 -25.09 5.62
C PHE A 419 -0.61 -24.24 6.61
N LEU A 420 -0.50 -24.54 7.90
CA LEU A 420 -1.21 -23.81 8.95
C LEU A 420 -0.74 -22.35 9.05
N ALA A 421 0.55 -22.08 8.86
CA ALA A 421 1.10 -20.73 8.84
C ALA A 421 0.46 -19.90 7.70
N ASN A 422 0.37 -20.47 6.50
CA ASN A 422 -0.30 -19.82 5.37
C ASN A 422 -1.80 -19.60 5.62
N VAL A 423 -2.50 -20.57 6.21
CA VAL A 423 -3.93 -20.41 6.57
C VAL A 423 -4.13 -19.24 7.54
N PHE A 424 -3.31 -19.12 8.58
CA PHE A 424 -3.41 -18.00 9.52
C PHE A 424 -3.04 -16.67 8.87
N LEU A 425 -2.04 -16.61 7.98
CA LEU A 425 -1.73 -15.40 7.22
C LEU A 425 -2.90 -14.97 6.32
N ILE A 426 -3.59 -15.93 5.69
CA ILE A 426 -4.78 -15.67 4.87
C ILE A 426 -5.94 -15.18 5.74
N LEU A 427 -6.20 -15.82 6.88
CA LEU A 427 -7.26 -15.39 7.79
C LEU A 427 -6.98 -14.01 8.37
N ALA A 428 -5.73 -13.71 8.76
CA ALA A 428 -5.33 -12.41 9.26
C ALA A 428 -5.63 -11.30 8.26
N LEU A 429 -5.13 -11.39 7.02
CA LEU A 429 -5.42 -10.35 6.01
C LEU A 429 -6.86 -10.43 5.49
N GLY A 430 -7.48 -11.60 5.50
CA GLY A 430 -8.89 -11.83 5.21
C GLY A 430 -9.81 -11.03 6.11
N PHE A 431 -9.68 -11.18 7.43
CA PHE A 431 -10.47 -10.42 8.39
C PHE A 431 -10.18 -8.91 8.34
N ASN A 432 -8.96 -8.49 7.96
CA ASN A 432 -8.70 -7.09 7.63
C ASN A 432 -9.60 -6.55 6.49
N GLY A 433 -10.20 -7.40 5.66
CA GLY A 433 -11.23 -7.02 4.69
C GLY A 433 -12.38 -6.21 5.30
N ALA A 434 -12.71 -6.38 6.59
CA ALA A 434 -13.67 -5.54 7.32
C ALA A 434 -13.26 -4.05 7.43
N ALA A 435 -12.03 -3.69 7.06
CA ALA A 435 -11.58 -2.31 6.91
C ALA A 435 -12.46 -1.50 5.95
N SER A 436 -13.05 -2.16 4.93
CA SER A 436 -13.92 -1.51 3.93
C SER A 436 -15.14 -0.82 4.55
N ILE A 437 -15.68 -1.41 5.63
CA ILE A 437 -16.85 -0.91 6.36
C ILE A 437 -16.49 -0.31 7.73
N SER A 438 -15.20 -0.15 8.05
CA SER A 438 -14.75 0.58 9.25
C SER A 438 -14.06 1.88 8.85
N ASN A 439 -12.73 1.92 8.86
CA ASN A 439 -11.97 3.17 8.70
C ASN A 439 -12.02 3.77 7.28
N LEU A 440 -12.10 2.96 6.23
CA LEU A 440 -12.08 3.44 4.83
C LEU A 440 -13.33 4.21 4.44
N SER A 441 -14.44 3.99 5.15
CA SER A 441 -15.72 4.65 4.95
C SER A 441 -16.03 5.75 5.97
N ASN A 442 -15.40 5.71 7.16
CA ASN A 442 -15.80 6.55 8.29
C ASN A 442 -15.54 8.05 8.07
N ASN A 443 -14.56 8.41 7.24
CA ASN A 443 -14.30 9.81 6.89
C ASN A 443 -15.50 10.47 6.20
N GLN A 444 -16.28 9.71 5.42
CA GLN A 444 -17.50 10.19 4.76
C GLN A 444 -18.65 10.38 5.75
N ASP A 445 -18.71 9.54 6.80
CA ASP A 445 -19.73 9.64 7.85
C ASP A 445 -19.47 10.85 8.78
N LEU A 446 -18.19 11.15 9.09
CA LEU A 446 -17.81 12.28 9.95
C LEU A 446 -18.08 13.63 9.28
N SER A 447 -17.72 13.78 8.01
CA SER A 447 -18.06 14.98 7.22
C SER A 447 -18.12 14.65 5.73
N PRO A 448 -19.33 14.57 5.15
CA PRO A 448 -19.49 14.44 3.71
C PRO A 448 -18.84 15.57 2.91
N ASN A 449 -18.89 16.81 3.41
CA ASN A 449 -18.36 17.99 2.71
C ASN A 449 -16.83 17.99 2.63
N PHE A 450 -16.15 17.50 3.68
CA PHE A 450 -14.69 17.49 3.77
C PHE A 450 -14.08 16.08 3.62
N ALA A 451 -14.86 15.07 3.24
CA ALA A 451 -14.46 13.65 3.26
C ALA A 451 -13.12 13.37 2.54
N GLY A 452 -12.90 13.99 1.38
CA GLY A 452 -11.66 13.83 0.60
C GLY A 452 -10.44 14.46 1.29
N PHE A 453 -10.62 15.61 1.95
CA PHE A 453 -9.56 16.26 2.72
C PHE A 453 -9.19 15.45 3.96
N LEU A 454 -10.20 14.95 4.68
CA LEU A 454 -10.01 14.05 5.82
C LEU A 454 -9.26 12.77 5.42
N TYR A 455 -9.64 12.17 4.28
CA TYR A 455 -8.94 11.01 3.72
C TYR A 455 -7.48 11.33 3.42
N GLY A 456 -7.20 12.47 2.79
CA GLY A 456 -5.85 12.91 2.49
C GLY A 456 -4.96 12.98 3.73
N ILE A 457 -5.44 13.60 4.82
CA ILE A 457 -4.69 13.67 6.08
C ILE A 457 -4.44 12.28 6.67
N MET A 458 -5.50 11.47 6.83
CA MET A 458 -5.35 10.16 7.47
C MET A 458 -4.47 9.21 6.64
N ASN A 459 -4.58 9.24 5.31
CA ASN A 459 -3.77 8.42 4.41
C ASN A 459 -2.30 8.87 4.42
N THR A 460 -2.03 10.17 4.47
CA THR A 460 -0.65 10.70 4.63
C THR A 460 -0.02 10.17 5.91
N VAL A 461 -0.70 10.28 7.05
CA VAL A 461 -0.19 9.76 8.33
C VAL A 461 -0.01 8.25 8.27
N GLY A 462 -1.01 7.51 7.78
CA GLY A 462 -0.91 6.06 7.69
C GLY A 462 0.18 5.58 6.72
N CYS A 463 0.46 6.30 5.63
CA CYS A 463 1.53 5.96 4.70
C CYS A 463 2.93 6.02 5.34
N THR A 464 3.12 6.81 6.40
CA THR A 464 4.40 6.87 7.14
C THR A 464 4.78 5.52 7.77
N SER A 465 3.81 4.63 8.05
CA SER A 465 4.11 3.27 8.54
C SER A 465 5.08 2.52 7.61
N GLY A 466 4.96 2.72 6.30
CA GLY A 466 5.78 2.06 5.29
C GLY A 466 7.23 2.54 5.26
N MET A 467 7.52 3.68 5.90
CA MET A 467 8.87 4.21 6.11
C MET A 467 9.61 3.46 7.22
N ILE A 468 8.87 2.90 8.18
CA ILE A 468 9.38 2.33 9.42
C ILE A 468 9.53 0.81 9.31
N ILE A 469 8.56 0.15 8.66
CA ILE A 469 8.42 -1.31 8.65
C ILE A 469 9.67 -2.02 8.11
N SER A 470 10.15 -1.65 6.92
CA SER A 470 11.24 -2.40 6.29
C SER A 470 12.58 -2.26 7.03
N PRO A 471 13.01 -1.06 7.48
CA PRO A 471 14.17 -0.92 8.36
C PRO A 471 14.01 -1.70 9.67
N MET A 472 12.82 -1.67 10.29
CA MET A 472 12.54 -2.42 11.52
C MET A 472 12.68 -3.94 11.31
N VAL A 473 12.14 -4.48 10.22
CA VAL A 473 12.21 -5.91 9.90
C VAL A 473 13.64 -6.36 9.66
N GLU A 474 14.43 -5.56 8.94
CA GLU A 474 15.83 -5.88 8.69
C GLU A 474 16.70 -5.78 9.94
N GLU A 475 16.40 -4.83 10.83
CA GLU A 475 17.10 -4.65 12.09
C GLU A 475 16.78 -5.78 13.09
N ILE A 476 15.51 -6.23 13.14
CA ILE A 476 15.08 -7.25 14.11
C ILE A 476 15.37 -8.67 13.61
N ALA A 477 15.11 -8.96 12.34
CA ALA A 477 15.23 -10.30 11.77
C ALA A 477 16.32 -10.41 10.70
N GLY A 478 16.44 -9.41 9.82
CA GLY A 478 17.36 -9.45 8.68
C GLY A 478 18.83 -9.63 9.05
N LYS A 479 19.32 -8.87 10.03
CA LYS A 479 20.72 -8.94 10.51
C LYS A 479 21.11 -10.27 11.17
N TYR A 480 20.12 -11.04 11.63
CA TYR A 480 20.32 -12.36 12.23
C TYR A 480 20.04 -13.51 11.26
N GLY A 481 19.82 -13.24 9.96
CA GLY A 481 19.54 -14.29 8.99
C GLY A 481 18.08 -14.76 8.95
N ASN A 482 17.13 -13.97 9.47
CA ASN A 482 15.68 -14.21 9.46
C ASN A 482 15.18 -15.46 10.24
N PRO A 483 15.66 -15.74 11.47
CA PRO A 483 15.18 -16.87 12.24
C PRO A 483 13.76 -16.62 12.79
N ILE A 484 13.00 -17.72 13.03
CA ILE A 484 11.56 -17.64 13.38
C ILE A 484 11.30 -16.88 14.68
N ASP A 485 12.19 -16.98 15.68
CA ASP A 485 12.08 -16.28 16.96
C ASP A 485 12.07 -14.76 16.78
N LYS A 486 12.91 -14.22 15.88
CA LYS A 486 12.90 -12.79 15.58
C LYS A 486 11.65 -12.38 14.79
N TRP A 487 11.11 -13.27 13.96
CA TRP A 487 9.81 -13.05 13.29
C TRP A 487 8.63 -13.08 14.27
N GLN A 488 8.68 -13.87 15.34
CA GLN A 488 7.67 -13.82 16.40
C GLN A 488 7.60 -12.42 17.01
N ILE A 489 8.74 -11.79 17.29
CA ILE A 489 8.80 -10.41 17.79
C ILE A 489 8.12 -9.44 16.80
N LEU A 490 8.42 -9.57 15.50
CA LEU A 490 7.80 -8.75 14.47
C LEU A 490 6.27 -8.92 14.40
N PHE A 491 5.77 -10.15 14.55
CA PHE A 491 4.33 -10.41 14.60
C PHE A 491 3.67 -9.85 15.86
N TRP A 492 4.34 -9.92 17.01
CA TRP A 492 3.88 -9.28 18.24
C TRP A 492 3.80 -7.75 18.10
N ILE A 493 4.80 -7.12 17.47
CA ILE A 493 4.77 -5.68 17.17
C ILE A 493 3.57 -5.35 16.27
N GLY A 494 3.37 -6.11 15.19
CA GLY A 494 2.23 -5.91 14.30
C GLY A 494 0.88 -6.07 15.00
N ALA A 495 0.75 -7.07 15.86
CA ALA A 495 -0.45 -7.29 16.66
C ALA A 495 -0.68 -6.17 17.68
N ALA A 496 0.36 -5.73 18.38
CA ALA A 496 0.29 -4.65 19.36
C ALA A 496 -0.16 -3.33 18.70
N VAL A 497 0.39 -2.98 17.54
CA VAL A 497 -0.03 -1.79 16.77
C VAL A 497 -1.49 -1.90 16.37
N CYS A 498 -1.92 -3.04 15.81
CA CYS A 498 -3.31 -3.23 15.40
C CYS A 498 -4.29 -3.11 16.58
N ILE A 499 -4.01 -3.79 17.69
CA ILE A 499 -4.87 -3.83 18.88
C ILE A 499 -4.90 -2.44 19.55
N PHE A 500 -3.76 -1.77 19.68
CA PHE A 500 -3.69 -0.42 20.22
C PHE A 500 -4.54 0.57 19.40
N CYS A 501 -4.36 0.57 18.07
CA CYS A 501 -5.12 1.44 17.17
C CYS A 501 -6.63 1.15 17.23
N MET A 502 -7.01 -0.12 17.38
CA MET A 502 -8.40 -0.51 17.59
C MET A 502 -8.95 0.06 18.92
N ILE A 503 -8.24 -0.12 20.04
CA ILE A 503 -8.67 0.35 21.36
C ILE A 503 -8.94 1.86 21.30
N VAL A 504 -8.00 2.65 20.76
CA VAL A 504 -8.17 4.11 20.59
C VAL A 504 -9.45 4.43 19.80
N PHE A 505 -9.74 3.70 18.73
CA PHE A 505 -10.95 3.92 17.92
C PHE A 505 -12.23 3.47 18.61
N LEU A 506 -12.21 2.40 19.42
CA LEU A 506 -13.39 1.95 20.15
C LEU A 506 -13.86 2.99 21.16
N PHE A 507 -12.93 3.67 21.83
CA PHE A 507 -13.27 4.73 22.80
C PHE A 507 -13.56 6.07 22.11
N GLY A 508 -12.69 6.53 21.20
CA GLY A 508 -12.79 7.88 20.64
C GLY A 508 -13.51 7.97 19.29
N GLY A 509 -13.74 6.87 18.58
CA GLY A 509 -14.37 6.86 17.26
C GLY A 509 -15.87 7.15 17.28
N SER A 510 -16.35 7.85 16.25
CA SER A 510 -17.77 8.07 15.97
C SER A 510 -18.04 7.90 14.47
N GLY A 511 -19.29 7.53 14.15
CA GLY A 511 -19.86 7.55 12.79
C GLY A 511 -20.99 8.58 12.66
N SER A 512 -21.10 9.53 13.58
CA SER A 512 -22.04 10.67 13.49
C SER A 512 -21.39 11.84 12.75
N ILE A 513 -22.21 12.60 12.01
CA ILE A 513 -21.78 13.85 11.38
C ILE A 513 -21.28 14.80 12.47
N GLN A 514 -20.13 15.44 12.22
CA GLN A 514 -19.48 16.34 13.16
C GLN A 514 -19.93 17.79 12.95
N SER A 515 -19.87 18.62 14.00
CA SER A 515 -20.31 20.02 13.99
C SER A 515 -19.56 20.91 12.99
N TRP A 516 -18.34 20.52 12.61
CA TRP A 516 -17.52 21.23 11.63
C TRP A 516 -17.76 20.78 10.19
N ASN A 517 -18.81 19.99 9.92
CA ASN A 517 -19.19 19.61 8.56
C ASN A 517 -19.80 20.79 7.77
N GLU A 518 -20.46 21.74 8.44
CA GLU A 518 -21.07 22.88 7.77
C GLU A 518 -20.00 23.86 7.28
N ILE A 519 -20.19 24.35 6.05
CA ILE A 519 -19.33 25.36 5.44
C ILE A 519 -19.97 26.71 5.78
N PRO A 520 -19.27 27.63 6.47
CA PRO A 520 -19.79 28.98 6.69
C PRO A 520 -20.12 29.62 5.34
N SER A 521 -21.36 30.07 5.14
CA SER A 521 -21.75 30.89 4.00
C SER A 521 -21.06 32.25 4.10
N GLU A 522 -20.52 32.76 3.00
CA GLU A 522 -19.85 34.09 2.96
C GLU A 522 -20.76 35.23 3.46
N ASP A 523 -22.09 35.07 3.43
CA ASP A 523 -23.07 36.08 3.89
C ASP A 523 -23.12 36.31 5.42
N GLN A 524 -22.53 35.46 6.26
CA GLN A 524 -22.58 35.65 7.72
C GLN A 524 -21.48 36.56 8.26
N GLY A 525 -20.39 36.77 7.52
CA GLY A 525 -19.30 37.65 7.93
C GLY A 525 -19.66 39.14 7.83
N ASP A 526 -20.48 39.49 6.84
CA ASP A 526 -20.88 40.88 6.60
C ASP A 526 -22.11 41.28 7.43
N ALA A 527 -22.96 40.32 7.82
CA ALA A 527 -24.09 40.56 8.72
C ALA A 527 -23.64 40.82 10.17
N GLU A 528 -22.69 40.05 10.70
CA GLU A 528 -22.13 40.29 12.05
C GLU A 528 -21.23 41.55 12.11
N ALA A 529 -20.62 41.95 10.98
CA ALA A 529 -19.87 43.20 10.87
C ALA A 529 -20.81 44.43 10.74
N GLY A 530 -21.96 44.26 10.07
CA GLY A 530 -23.01 45.27 9.96
C GLY A 530 -23.76 45.52 11.29
N GLU A 531 -24.14 44.46 12.01
CA GLU A 531 -24.81 44.60 13.32
C GLU A 531 -23.90 45.28 14.37
N LYS A 532 -22.59 45.01 14.35
CA LYS A 532 -21.64 45.69 15.25
C LYS A 532 -21.33 47.13 14.87
N GLN A 533 -21.61 47.55 13.63
CA GLN A 533 -21.51 48.95 13.21
C GLN A 533 -22.80 49.74 13.49
N GLU A 534 -23.98 49.11 13.40
CA GLU A 534 -25.25 49.77 13.75
C GLU A 534 -25.44 49.97 15.26
N GLU A 535 -24.99 49.03 16.11
CA GLU A 535 -25.03 49.22 17.58
C GLU A 535 -24.09 50.34 18.08
N GLY A 536 -23.07 50.72 17.30
CA GLY A 536 -22.12 51.79 17.65
C GLY A 536 -22.54 53.21 17.22
N ALA A 537 -23.54 53.35 16.35
CA ALA A 537 -23.92 54.64 15.73
C ALA A 537 -25.25 55.23 16.24
N GLY A 538 -25.97 54.53 17.12
CA GLY A 538 -27.31 54.88 17.58
C GLY A 538 -27.38 55.51 18.98
N GLN A 539 -26.64 56.59 19.27
CA GLN A 539 -26.94 57.46 20.42
C GLN A 539 -27.17 58.91 19.97
N PRO A 540 -28.44 59.39 19.90
CA PRO A 540 -28.72 60.81 19.75
C PRO A 540 -28.59 61.47 21.13
N THR A 541 -27.60 62.34 21.28
CA THR A 541 -27.50 63.27 22.41
C THR A 541 -28.70 64.22 22.38
N ARG A 542 -29.64 64.03 23.31
CA ARG A 542 -30.69 65.00 23.63
C ARG A 542 -30.28 65.80 24.87
N SER A 543 -30.18 67.12 24.64
CA SER A 543 -30.27 68.27 25.56
C SER A 543 -29.49 68.24 26.87
#